data_AF-A0A7S1D0G8-F1
#
_entry.id   AF-A0A7S1D0G8-F1
#
_cell.length_a   1.000
_cell.length_b   1.000
_cell.length_c   1.000
_cell.angle_alpha   90.00
_cell.angle_beta   90.00
_cell.angle_gamma   90.00
#
_symmetry.space_group_name_H-M   'P 1'
#
loop_
_entity.id
_entity.type
_entity.pdbx_description
1 polymer ?
#
loop_
_entity_poly.entity_id
_entity_poly.type
_entity_poly.pdbx_seq_one_letter_code
_entity_poly.pdbx_strand_id
1 'polypeptide(L)'
;HMYGKEGKRASYTPYNCKKIILGQAPQSGEHHGCPYRHYDEQHLASLLHKLNIGSPTERGEIMRLKQANNFQLACLKHFETMHPGASSLPDVDLDNVGNHPNAWFSASVSYRQKSEKEPIVSPDKAELPSI
;
A
#
# COMPACT_ATOMS: atom_id res chain seq x y z
N HIS A 1 20.23 -7.46 18.72
CA HIS A 1 18.96 -8.05 19.20
C HIS A 1 17.93 -8.33 18.10
N MET A 2 17.50 -7.34 17.30
CA MET A 2 16.40 -7.53 16.32
C MET A 2 16.68 -8.53 15.19
N TYR A 3 17.94 -8.67 14.77
CA TYR A 3 18.36 -9.67 13.78
C TYR A 3 18.87 -10.98 14.41
N GLY A 4 18.59 -11.22 15.69
CA GLY A 4 19.05 -12.42 16.41
C GLY A 4 20.57 -12.54 16.62
N LYS A 5 21.36 -11.55 16.16
CA LYS A 5 22.84 -11.59 16.22
C LYS A 5 23.45 -11.30 17.60
N GLU A 6 22.65 -10.84 18.57
CA GLU A 6 23.04 -10.68 19.98
C GLU A 6 21.81 -10.81 20.92
N GLY A 7 21.95 -11.52 22.05
CA GLY A 7 20.89 -11.79 23.04
C GLY A 7 20.10 -13.08 22.81
N LYS A 8 18.83 -13.16 23.27
CA LYS A 8 17.93 -14.36 23.30
C LYS A 8 17.69 -15.12 21.97
N ARG A 9 18.35 -14.78 20.86
CA ARG A 9 18.18 -15.39 19.52
C ARG A 9 16.72 -15.46 19.05
N ALA A 10 15.86 -14.56 19.51
CA ALA A 10 14.48 -14.48 19.04
C ALA A 10 14.44 -13.80 17.67
N SER A 11 13.91 -14.51 16.67
CA SER A 11 13.52 -13.90 15.40
C SER A 11 12.24 -13.11 15.63
N TYR A 12 12.35 -11.78 15.73
CA TYR A 12 11.17 -10.92 15.86
C TYR A 12 10.48 -10.85 14.50
N THR A 13 9.29 -11.45 14.41
CA THR A 13 8.47 -11.35 13.21
C THR A 13 8.02 -9.90 13.00
N PRO A 14 8.09 -9.37 11.76
CA PRO A 14 7.53 -8.07 11.43
C PRO A 14 6.04 -7.98 11.81
N TYR A 15 5.56 -6.78 12.10
CA TYR A 15 4.17 -6.60 12.53
C TYR A 15 3.23 -6.66 11.32
N ASN A 16 2.12 -7.41 11.50
CA ASN A 16 1.02 -7.42 10.53
C ASN A 16 0.11 -6.19 10.69
N CYS A 17 -0.74 -5.94 9.69
CA CYS A 17 -1.64 -4.78 9.68
C CYS A 17 -2.54 -4.73 10.91
N LYS A 18 -3.11 -5.88 11.34
CA LYS A 18 -3.96 -5.95 12.53
C LYS A 18 -3.25 -5.43 13.79
N LYS A 19 -2.00 -5.84 14.00
CA LYS A 19 -1.19 -5.39 15.14
C LYS A 19 -0.86 -3.89 15.06
N ILE A 20 -0.61 -3.37 13.86
CA ILE A 20 -0.33 -1.95 13.62
C ILE A 20 -1.59 -1.09 13.83
N ILE A 21 -2.75 -1.57 13.38
CA ILE A 21 -4.03 -0.85 13.45
C ILE A 21 -4.60 -0.85 14.87
N LEU A 22 -4.50 -1.98 15.58
CA LEU A 22 -5.06 -2.15 16.93
C LEU A 22 -4.03 -1.87 18.05
N GLY A 23 -2.77 -1.63 17.68
CA GLY A 23 -1.70 -1.31 18.61
C GLY A 23 -1.82 0.10 19.20
N GLN A 24 -0.76 0.55 19.85
CA GLN A 24 -0.67 1.90 20.39
C GLN A 24 -0.81 2.93 19.25
N ALA A 25 -1.68 3.92 19.47
CA ALA A 25 -1.82 5.03 18.55
C ALA A 25 -0.57 5.93 18.61
N PRO A 26 -0.12 6.50 17.49
CA PRO A 26 1.03 7.40 17.46
C PRO A 26 0.76 8.66 18.29
N GLN A 27 1.75 9.07 19.06
CA GLN A 27 1.77 10.34 19.78
C GLN A 27 2.40 11.45 18.92
N SER A 28 2.32 12.69 19.40
CA SER A 28 2.93 13.82 18.71
C SER A 28 4.43 13.59 18.49
N GLY A 29 4.87 13.66 17.23
CA GLY A 29 6.26 13.40 16.82
C GLY A 29 6.58 11.94 16.48
N GLU A 30 5.62 11.03 16.63
CA GLU A 30 5.78 9.62 16.23
C GLU A 30 5.19 9.36 14.84
N HIS A 31 5.86 8.53 14.04
CA HIS A 31 5.49 8.26 12.64
C HIS A 31 5.04 6.81 12.39
N HIS A 32 4.78 6.04 13.45
CA HIS A 32 4.34 4.65 13.33
C HIS A 32 2.83 4.56 13.04
N GLY A 33 2.30 3.33 12.94
CA GLY A 33 0.87 3.08 12.80
C GLY A 33 0.39 2.97 11.34
N CYS A 34 -0.94 2.87 11.17
CA CYS A 34 -1.58 2.78 9.87
C CYS A 34 -2.12 4.16 9.44
N PRO A 35 -1.68 4.73 8.29
CA PRO A 35 -2.16 6.04 7.83
C PRO A 35 -3.68 6.09 7.61
N TYR A 36 -4.29 5.00 7.15
CA TYR A 36 -5.74 4.94 6.96
C TYR A 36 -6.54 5.00 8.27
N ARG A 37 -5.92 4.62 9.39
CA ARG A 37 -6.52 4.67 10.72
C ARG A 37 -6.18 5.96 11.48
N HIS A 38 -4.91 6.34 11.48
CA HIS A 38 -4.38 7.33 12.43
C HIS A 38 -4.27 8.74 11.85
N TYR A 39 -4.20 8.90 10.53
CA TYR A 39 -4.27 10.25 9.96
C TYR A 39 -5.73 10.69 9.94
N ASP A 40 -5.98 11.98 10.15
CA ASP A 40 -7.28 12.55 9.88
C ASP A 40 -7.60 12.52 8.37
N GLU A 41 -8.84 12.84 8.02
CA GLU A 41 -9.32 12.76 6.64
C GLU A 41 -8.65 13.79 5.72
N GLN A 42 -8.46 15.01 6.21
CA GLN A 42 -7.88 16.10 5.42
C GLN A 42 -6.41 15.82 5.10
N HIS A 43 -5.65 15.38 6.11
CA HIS A 43 -4.25 15.02 5.95
C HIS A 43 -4.08 13.84 5.00
N LEU A 44 -4.87 12.76 5.15
CA LEU A 44 -4.76 11.62 4.24
C LEU A 44 -5.15 11.99 2.79
N ALA A 45 -6.23 12.75 2.60
CA ALA A 45 -6.65 13.17 1.26
C ALA A 45 -5.58 14.03 0.58
N SER A 46 -5.00 14.99 1.32
CA SER A 46 -3.88 15.82 0.87
C SER A 46 -2.65 14.98 0.51
N LEU A 47 -2.32 13.98 1.33
CA LEU A 47 -1.20 13.06 1.06
C LEU A 47 -1.43 12.23 -0.20
N LEU A 48 -2.60 11.61 -0.35
CA LEU A 48 -2.94 10.83 -1.55
C LEU A 48 -2.89 11.70 -2.82
N HIS A 49 -3.31 12.97 -2.72
CA HIS A 49 -3.16 13.94 -3.80
C HIS A 49 -1.70 14.28 -4.10
N LYS A 50 -0.91 14.58 -3.07
CA LYS A 50 0.50 14.95 -3.22
C LYS A 50 1.33 13.82 -3.83
N LEU A 51 1.01 12.58 -3.50
CA LEU A 51 1.68 11.39 -4.05
C LEU A 51 1.17 10.98 -5.44
N ASN A 52 0.19 11.71 -5.99
CA ASN A 52 -0.43 11.43 -7.28
C ASN A 52 -0.95 9.98 -7.39
N ILE A 53 -1.63 9.51 -6.35
CA ILE A 53 -2.21 8.16 -6.31
C ILE A 53 -3.46 8.12 -7.17
N GLY A 54 -3.35 7.59 -8.39
CA GLY A 54 -4.47 7.35 -9.30
C GLY A 54 -5.33 8.58 -9.62
N SER A 55 -6.52 8.29 -10.15
CA SER A 55 -7.54 9.29 -10.47
C SER A 55 -8.20 9.89 -9.22
N PRO A 56 -8.86 11.06 -9.32
CA PRO A 56 -9.68 11.59 -8.23
C PRO A 56 -10.75 10.62 -7.73
N THR A 57 -11.35 9.84 -8.65
CA THR A 57 -12.37 8.83 -8.33
C THR A 57 -11.80 7.71 -7.46
N GLU A 58 -10.63 7.18 -7.81
CA GLU A 58 -9.98 6.12 -7.03
C GLU A 58 -9.57 6.59 -5.64
N ARG A 59 -9.05 7.82 -5.52
CA ARG A 59 -8.77 8.44 -4.22
C ARG A 59 -10.05 8.58 -3.38
N GLY A 60 -11.16 8.96 -4.02
CA GLY A 60 -12.47 9.00 -3.37
C GLY A 60 -12.87 7.64 -2.78
N GLU A 61 -12.67 6.55 -3.51
CA GLU A 61 -12.98 5.20 -3.02
C GLU A 61 -12.07 4.77 -1.86
N ILE A 62 -10.78 5.09 -1.91
CA ILE A 62 -9.85 4.84 -0.79
C ILE A 62 -10.32 5.60 0.47
N MET A 63 -10.73 6.85 0.31
CA MET A 63 -11.26 7.66 1.41
C MET A 63 -12.58 7.12 1.95
N ARG A 64 -13.50 6.66 1.09
CA ARG A 64 -14.75 6.01 1.48
C ARG A 64 -14.51 4.75 2.32
N LEU A 65 -13.57 3.91 1.91
CA LEU A 65 -13.19 2.71 2.65
C LEU A 65 -12.61 3.06 4.03
N LYS A 66 -11.76 4.09 4.11
CA LYS A 66 -11.29 4.62 5.40
C LYS A 66 -12.44 5.07 6.30
N GLN A 67 -13.38 5.87 5.77
CA GLN A 67 -14.52 6.39 6.54
C GLN A 67 -15.41 5.25 7.07
N ALA A 68 -15.51 4.15 6.32
CA ALA A 68 -16.17 2.93 6.75
C ALA A 68 -15.33 2.09 7.75
N ASN A 69 -14.18 2.58 8.22
CA ASN A 69 -13.19 1.88 9.05
C ASN A 69 -12.61 0.59 8.41
N ASN A 70 -12.72 0.45 7.08
CA ASN A 70 -12.18 -0.68 6.33
C ASN A 70 -10.73 -0.40 5.92
N PHE A 71 -9.84 -0.16 6.89
CA PHE A 71 -8.47 0.31 6.67
C PHE A 71 -7.62 -0.61 5.80
N GLN A 72 -7.80 -1.92 5.95
CA GLN A 72 -7.08 -2.93 5.20
C GLN A 72 -7.52 -2.95 3.74
N LEU A 73 -8.83 -2.77 3.48
CA LEU A 73 -9.36 -2.63 2.13
C LEU A 73 -8.96 -1.30 1.50
N ALA A 74 -8.89 -0.21 2.27
CA ALA A 74 -8.37 1.07 1.78
C ALA A 74 -6.90 0.92 1.32
N CYS A 75 -6.08 0.18 2.09
CA CYS A 75 -4.70 -0.14 1.71
C CYS A 75 -4.63 -1.01 0.44
N LEU A 76 -5.48 -2.04 0.34
CA LEU A 76 -5.56 -2.89 -0.85
C LEU A 76 -5.99 -2.09 -2.08
N LYS A 77 -7.00 -1.22 -1.96
CA LYS A 77 -7.45 -0.36 -3.06
C LYS A 77 -6.35 0.58 -3.53
N HIS A 78 -5.57 1.14 -2.60
CA HIS A 78 -4.37 1.91 -2.95
C HIS A 78 -3.37 1.05 -3.72
N PHE A 79 -3.09 -0.17 -3.27
CA PHE A 79 -2.19 -1.08 -4.01
C PHE A 79 -2.65 -1.27 -5.46
N GLU A 80 -3.92 -1.64 -5.67
CA GLU A 80 -4.50 -1.86 -7.00
C GLU A 80 -4.39 -0.62 -7.90
N THR A 81 -4.60 0.57 -7.30
CA THR A 81 -4.51 1.86 -8.00
C THR A 81 -3.08 2.14 -8.50
N MET A 82 -2.06 1.75 -7.74
CA MET A 82 -0.66 1.92 -8.14
C MET A 82 -0.10 0.79 -9.02
N HIS A 83 -0.76 -0.37 -9.03
CA HIS A 83 -0.30 -1.56 -9.74
C HIS A 83 -1.42 -2.08 -10.66
N PRO A 84 -1.81 -1.28 -11.68
CA PRO A 84 -2.89 -1.67 -12.58
C PRO A 84 -2.57 -2.99 -13.30
N GLY A 85 -3.50 -3.93 -13.26
CA GLY A 85 -3.32 -5.25 -13.88
C GLY A 85 -2.45 -6.23 -13.07
N ALA A 86 -2.04 -5.91 -11.85
CA ALA A 86 -1.25 -6.82 -11.01
C ALA A 86 -1.90 -8.19 -10.80
N SER A 87 -3.24 -8.23 -10.70
CA SER A 87 -4.01 -9.47 -10.57
C SER A 87 -3.97 -10.36 -11.80
N SER A 88 -3.60 -9.81 -12.96
CA SER A 88 -3.49 -10.54 -14.22
C SER A 88 -2.08 -11.07 -14.48
N LEU A 89 -1.10 -10.67 -13.66
CA LEU A 89 0.28 -11.12 -13.82
C LEU A 89 0.52 -12.43 -13.06
N PRO A 90 0.97 -13.50 -13.75
CA PRO A 90 1.44 -14.68 -13.05
C PRO A 90 2.67 -14.31 -12.22
N ASP A 91 2.78 -14.89 -11.02
CA ASP A 91 3.86 -14.69 -10.03
C ASP A 91 3.79 -13.40 -9.19
N VAL A 92 2.77 -12.56 -9.33
CA VAL A 92 2.49 -11.50 -8.35
C VAL A 92 1.56 -12.06 -7.28
N ASP A 93 2.14 -12.40 -6.12
CA ASP A 93 1.36 -12.85 -4.97
C ASP A 93 0.62 -11.66 -4.35
N LEU A 94 -0.71 -11.69 -4.45
CA LEU A 94 -1.59 -10.68 -3.86
C LEU A 94 -2.11 -11.09 -2.49
N ASP A 95 -1.78 -12.31 -2.03
CA ASP A 95 -2.19 -12.77 -0.72
C ASP A 95 -1.60 -11.86 0.35
N ASN A 96 -2.44 -11.48 1.29
CA ASN A 96 -2.08 -10.62 2.42
C ASN A 96 -1.59 -9.20 2.07
N VAL A 97 -1.68 -8.72 0.83
CA VAL A 97 -1.31 -7.32 0.49
C VAL A 97 -2.04 -6.29 1.36
N GLY A 98 -3.32 -6.51 1.67
CA GLY A 98 -4.08 -5.69 2.63
C GLY A 98 -3.84 -6.01 4.11
N ASN A 99 -3.13 -7.10 4.41
CA ASN A 99 -3.00 -7.66 5.76
C ASN A 99 -1.58 -7.61 6.34
N HIS A 100 -0.55 -7.37 5.52
CA HIS A 100 0.82 -7.29 5.99
C HIS A 100 1.67 -6.29 5.18
N PRO A 101 2.38 -5.33 5.82
CA PRO A 101 3.23 -4.37 5.10
C PRO A 101 4.30 -5.03 4.21
N ASN A 102 4.97 -6.08 4.72
CA ASN A 102 5.93 -6.83 3.90
C ASN A 102 5.28 -7.55 2.70
N ALA A 103 4.03 -8.02 2.81
CA ALA A 103 3.35 -8.65 1.66
C ALA A 103 3.06 -7.61 0.58
N TRP A 104 2.59 -6.42 0.98
CA TRP A 104 2.43 -5.27 0.08
C TRP A 104 3.74 -4.95 -0.66
N PHE A 105 4.86 -4.89 0.07
CA PHE A 105 6.17 -4.59 -0.52
C PHE A 105 6.64 -5.70 -1.48
N SER A 106 6.56 -6.96 -1.07
CA SER A 106 6.95 -8.10 -1.92
C SER A 106 6.14 -8.13 -3.21
N ALA A 107 4.82 -7.94 -3.14
CA ALA A 107 3.95 -7.89 -4.31
C ALA A 107 4.31 -6.73 -5.24
N SER A 108 4.59 -5.56 -4.69
CA SER A 108 5.00 -4.36 -5.44
C SER A 108 6.34 -4.58 -6.19
N VAL A 109 7.32 -5.20 -5.52
CA VAL A 109 8.61 -5.53 -6.12
C VAL A 109 8.44 -6.56 -7.24
N SER A 110 7.67 -7.63 -7.01
CA SER A 110 7.39 -8.66 -8.03
C SER A 110 6.68 -8.06 -9.23
N TYR A 111 5.67 -7.21 -9.01
CA TYR A 111 4.98 -6.50 -10.09
C TYR A 111 5.94 -5.68 -10.94
N ARG A 112 6.81 -4.89 -10.31
CA ARG A 112 7.75 -4.03 -11.04
C ARG A 112 8.70 -4.85 -11.91
N GLN A 113 9.28 -5.92 -11.37
CA GLN A 113 10.20 -6.80 -12.11
C GLN A 113 9.56 -7.45 -13.34
N LYS A 114 8.24 -7.67 -13.32
CA LYS A 114 7.48 -8.23 -14.45
C LYS A 114 7.07 -7.14 -15.44
N SER A 115 6.60 -6.00 -14.96
CA SER A 115 6.23 -4.85 -15.80
C SER A 115 7.38 -4.32 -16.65
N GLU A 116 8.63 -4.49 -16.18
CA GLU A 116 9.84 -4.12 -16.91
C GLU A 116 10.22 -5.17 -18.00
N LYS A 117 9.78 -6.42 -17.86
CA LYS A 117 10.07 -7.52 -18.79
C LYS A 117 8.98 -7.71 -19.85
N GLU A 118 7.74 -7.41 -19.50
CA GLU A 118 6.59 -7.40 -20.41
C GLU A 118 5.84 -6.08 -20.20
N PRO A 119 5.92 -5.12 -21.14
CA PRO A 119 5.23 -3.85 -20.98
C PRO A 119 3.73 -4.11 -20.89
N ILE A 120 3.16 -3.76 -19.74
CA ILE A 120 1.72 -3.87 -19.48
C ILE A 120 1.03 -2.88 -20.41
N VAL A 121 0.34 -3.38 -21.44
CA VAL A 121 -0.50 -2.56 -22.32
C VAL A 121 -1.66 -2.03 -21.49
N SER A 122 -1.49 -0.84 -20.91
CA SER A 122 -2.56 -0.11 -20.24
C SER A 122 -3.47 0.49 -21.31
N PRO A 123 -4.81 0.29 -21.24
CA PRO A 123 -5.74 0.78 -22.25
C PRO A 123 -5.92 2.31 -22.32
N ASP A 124 -5.28 3.11 -21.45
CA ASP A 124 -5.50 4.56 -21.36
C ASP A 124 -4.20 5.40 -21.46
N LYS A 125 -3.37 5.16 -22.46
CA LYS A 125 -2.42 6.18 -22.94
C LYS A 125 -2.60 6.43 -24.42
N ALA A 126 -3.69 7.14 -24.74
CA ALA A 126 -3.79 7.82 -26.02
C ALA A 126 -2.61 8.79 -26.15
N GLU A 127 -1.89 8.66 -27.27
CA GLU A 127 -0.80 9.53 -27.70
C GLU A 127 -1.14 11.01 -27.54
N LEU A 128 -0.22 11.76 -26.94
CA LEU A 128 -0.04 13.17 -27.28
C LEU A 128 1.11 13.24 -28.28
N PRO A 129 0.86 13.60 -29.55
CA PRO A 129 1.92 13.78 -30.52
C PRO A 129 2.75 15.01 -30.16
N SER A 130 4.07 14.86 -30.24
CA SER A 130 5.03 15.95 -30.15
C SER A 130 4.76 17.00 -31.25
N ILE A 131 4.58 18.25 -30.85
CA ILE A 131 4.79 19.43 -31.71
C ILE A 131 6.02 20.15 -31.16
#